data_AF-A0A7J8BHU7-F1
#
_entry.id   AF-A0A7J8BHU7-F1
#
_cell.length_a   1.000
_cell.length_b   1.000
_cell.length_c   1.000
_cell.angle_alpha   90.00
_cell.angle_beta   90.00
_cell.angle_gamma   90.00
#
_symmetry.space_group_name_H-M   'P 1'
#
loop_
_entity.id
_entity.type
_entity.pdbx_description
1 polymer ?
#
loop_
_entity_poly.entity_id
_entity_poly.type
_entity_poly.pdbx_seq_one_letter_code
_entity_poly.pdbx_strand_id
1 'polypeptide(L)'
;MTLENCILKCEGTGVCVLTGAALTVTDSEITGAQGAGVELYPGSIAILERNEIHHCNNLRTSDSSKSTLGGVNMKVLPAPKLKMTNNHIYNNNGYGVSILQPTEQFFIVAEALNKGAASGDKKDENMLSKVMQNLNLEMNNNKIEANLKGDIRIVTS
;
A
#
# COMPACT_ATOMS: atom_id res chain seq x y z
N MET A 1 -6.89 17.79 -2.77
CA MET A 1 -7.31 18.15 -1.40
C MET A 1 -6.14 17.92 -0.47
N THR A 2 -6.04 18.67 0.63
CA THR A 2 -4.99 18.49 1.65
C THR A 2 -5.62 18.28 3.02
N LEU A 3 -5.13 17.29 3.77
CA LEU A 3 -5.45 17.06 5.17
C LEU A 3 -4.15 17.24 5.96
N GLU A 4 -4.17 18.12 6.95
CA GLU A 4 -2.98 18.45 7.75
C GLU A 4 -3.38 18.53 9.22
N ASN A 5 -2.53 18.02 10.12
CA ASN A 5 -2.75 18.06 11.57
C ASN A 5 -4.11 17.48 11.99
N CYS A 6 -4.54 16.42 11.30
CA CYS A 6 -5.82 15.77 11.55
C CYS A 6 -5.64 14.49 12.36
N ILE A 7 -6.64 14.14 13.17
CA ILE A 7 -6.77 12.82 13.79
C ILE A 7 -8.01 12.16 13.21
N LEU A 8 -7.81 11.16 12.35
CA LEU A 8 -8.88 10.44 11.67
C LEU A 8 -9.13 9.11 12.40
N LYS A 9 -10.22 9.08 13.17
CA LYS A 9 -10.73 7.88 13.84
C LYS A 9 -11.95 7.39 13.09
N CYS A 10 -11.75 6.41 12.22
CA CYS A 10 -12.76 5.97 11.28
C CYS A 10 -13.28 4.59 11.64
N GLU A 11 -14.59 4.37 11.50
CA GLU A 11 -15.21 3.04 11.71
C GLU A 11 -15.17 2.17 10.46
N GLY A 12 -14.91 2.73 9.27
CA GLY A 12 -14.81 2.00 8.00
C GLY A 12 -13.37 1.95 7.48
N THR A 13 -13.17 2.39 6.24
CA THR A 13 -11.85 2.77 5.73
C THR A 13 -11.52 4.17 6.24
N GLY A 14 -10.25 4.42 6.59
CA GLY A 14 -9.81 5.73 7.09
C GLY A 14 -9.98 6.82 6.02
N VAL A 15 -9.23 6.67 4.93
CA VAL A 15 -9.24 7.60 3.79
C VAL A 15 -9.34 6.83 2.49
N CYS A 16 -10.28 7.20 1.62
CA CYS A 16 -10.39 6.66 0.27
C CYS A 16 -10.05 7.74 -0.76
N VAL A 17 -9.04 7.50 -1.59
CA VAL A 17 -8.73 8.36 -2.74
C VAL A 17 -9.29 7.70 -3.98
N LEU A 18 -10.41 8.23 -4.47
CA LEU A 18 -11.15 7.68 -5.60
C LEU A 18 -10.44 7.92 -6.95
N THR A 19 -10.91 7.23 -7.98
CA THR A 19 -10.34 7.28 -9.34
C THR A 19 -10.12 8.70 -9.84
N GLY A 20 -8.88 9.00 -10.23
CA GLY A 20 -8.47 10.32 -10.76
C GLY A 20 -8.39 11.44 -9.73
N ALA A 21 -8.68 11.18 -8.44
CA ALA A 21 -8.56 12.17 -7.39
C ALA A 21 -7.11 12.29 -6.88
N ALA A 22 -6.79 13.46 -6.33
CA ALA A 22 -5.48 13.74 -5.72
C ALA A 22 -5.65 14.19 -4.27
N LEU A 23 -4.90 13.54 -3.37
CA LEU A 23 -4.89 13.82 -1.94
C LEU A 23 -3.47 13.99 -1.42
N THR A 24 -3.30 14.96 -0.53
CA THR A 24 -2.10 15.08 0.31
C THR A 24 -2.53 14.97 1.77
N VAL A 25 -1.86 14.12 2.54
CA VAL A 25 -2.05 14.00 3.99
C VAL A 25 -0.71 14.24 4.65
N THR A 26 -0.65 15.20 5.57
CA THR A 26 0.58 15.53 6.30
C THR A 26 0.35 15.66 7.79
N ASP A 27 1.34 15.27 8.59
CA ASP A 27 1.36 15.48 10.05
C ASP A 27 0.06 15.00 10.74
N SER A 28 -0.53 13.92 10.24
CA SER A 28 -1.84 13.43 10.66
C SER A 28 -1.76 12.00 11.19
N GLU A 29 -2.71 11.66 12.06
CA GLU A 29 -2.88 10.32 12.62
C GLU A 29 -4.12 9.66 11.97
N ILE A 30 -3.96 8.46 11.43
CA ILE A 30 -5.05 7.64 10.88
C ILE A 30 -5.11 6.34 11.66
N THR A 31 -6.20 6.15 12.41
CA THR A 31 -6.30 5.01 13.32
C THR A 31 -7.72 4.47 13.51
N GLY A 32 -7.81 3.24 14.01
CA GLY A 32 -9.06 2.59 14.40
C GLY A 32 -9.88 2.05 13.24
N ALA A 33 -9.44 2.27 12.00
CA ALA A 33 -10.14 1.83 10.80
C ALA A 33 -10.43 0.31 10.85
N GLN A 34 -11.69 -0.05 10.62
CA GLN A 34 -12.08 -1.45 10.45
C GLN A 34 -11.52 -2.01 9.13
N GLY A 35 -11.42 -1.17 8.10
CA GLY A 35 -10.74 -1.45 6.83
C GLY A 35 -9.31 -0.90 6.81
N ALA A 36 -8.78 -0.62 5.61
CA ALA A 36 -7.46 0.00 5.48
C ALA A 36 -7.45 1.42 6.08
N GLY A 37 -6.28 1.87 6.55
CA GLY A 37 -6.09 3.25 6.97
C GLY A 37 -6.21 4.21 5.77
N VAL A 38 -5.51 3.89 4.69
CA VAL A 38 -5.61 4.60 3.41
C VAL A 38 -5.87 3.60 2.29
N GLU A 39 -6.86 3.86 1.43
CA GLU A 39 -7.14 3.08 0.24
C GLU A 39 -7.04 3.96 -1.02
N LEU A 40 -6.21 3.53 -1.97
CA LEU A 40 -6.02 4.19 -3.26
C LEU A 40 -6.70 3.41 -4.37
N TYR A 41 -7.58 4.09 -5.09
CA TYR A 41 -8.26 3.56 -6.26
C TYR A 41 -7.46 3.84 -7.54
N PRO A 42 -7.78 3.13 -8.62
CA PRO A 42 -7.11 3.32 -9.90
C PRO A 42 -6.89 4.75 -10.35
N GLY A 43 -5.67 5.08 -10.78
CA GLY A 43 -5.32 6.39 -11.33
C GLY A 43 -5.40 7.56 -10.34
N SER A 44 -5.60 7.27 -9.04
CA SER A 44 -5.51 8.27 -7.98
C SER A 44 -4.06 8.69 -7.72
N ILE A 45 -3.89 9.83 -7.06
CA ILE A 45 -2.61 10.35 -6.61
C ILE A 45 -2.68 10.59 -5.11
N ALA A 46 -1.71 10.06 -4.36
CA ALA A 46 -1.59 10.33 -2.94
C ALA A 46 -0.17 10.71 -2.54
N ILE A 47 -0.08 11.71 -1.66
CA ILE A 47 1.15 12.11 -0.99
C ILE A 47 0.89 11.98 0.51
N LEU A 48 1.64 11.10 1.17
CA LEU A 48 1.59 10.88 2.61
C LEU A 48 2.92 11.31 3.21
N GLU A 49 2.96 12.34 4.06
CA GLU A 49 4.18 12.78 4.73
C GLU A 49 4.02 12.92 6.24
N ARG A 50 4.95 12.38 7.02
CA ARG A 50 4.97 12.53 8.50
C ARG A 50 3.65 12.09 9.17
N ASN A 51 2.98 11.09 8.62
CA ASN A 51 1.74 10.57 9.20
C ASN A 51 2.01 9.33 10.06
N GLU A 52 1.12 9.13 11.03
CA GLU A 52 1.01 7.90 11.81
C GLU A 52 -0.19 7.08 11.30
N ILE A 53 0.03 5.84 10.85
CA ILE A 53 -1.02 4.96 10.34
C ILE A 53 -0.98 3.65 11.13
N HIS A 54 -1.90 3.49 12.07
CA HIS A 54 -1.83 2.36 13.00
C HIS A 54 -3.17 1.83 13.47
N HIS A 55 -3.16 0.59 13.96
CA HIS A 55 -4.35 -0.08 14.47
C HIS A 55 -5.50 -0.05 13.45
N CYS A 56 -5.19 -0.23 12.17
CA CYS A 56 -6.17 -0.37 11.09
C CYS A 56 -6.37 -1.84 10.70
N ASN A 57 -7.40 -2.10 9.89
CA ASN A 57 -7.90 -3.42 9.53
C ASN A 57 -8.43 -4.22 10.74
N ASN A 58 -9.12 -3.54 11.65
CA ASN A 58 -9.63 -4.16 12.88
C ASN A 58 -10.84 -5.08 12.69
N LEU A 59 -11.43 -5.13 11.48
CA LEU A 59 -12.55 -6.01 11.22
C LEU A 59 -12.08 -7.48 11.23
N ARG A 60 -12.50 -8.22 12.27
CA ARG A 60 -12.30 -9.67 12.35
C ARG A 60 -13.25 -10.38 11.38
N THR A 61 -12.92 -10.40 10.09
CA THR A 61 -13.65 -11.21 9.11
C THR A 61 -12.96 -12.55 8.92
N SER A 62 -13.73 -13.64 8.85
CA SER A 62 -13.25 -14.96 8.42
C SER A 62 -12.84 -14.99 6.94
N ASP A 63 -13.20 -13.96 6.16
CA ASP A 63 -12.72 -13.75 4.79
C ASP A 63 -11.23 -13.38 4.79
N SER A 64 -10.40 -14.37 4.44
CA SER A 64 -8.95 -14.23 4.32
C SER A 64 -8.51 -13.16 3.30
N SER A 65 -9.37 -12.83 2.33
CA SER A 65 -9.15 -11.83 1.27
C SER A 65 -9.27 -10.38 1.75
N LYS A 66 -10.13 -10.08 2.72
CA LYS A 66 -10.24 -8.74 3.34
C LYS A 66 -9.23 -8.55 4.46
N SER A 67 -8.83 -9.66 5.09
CA SER A 67 -7.81 -9.67 6.13
C SER A 67 -6.41 -9.28 5.63
N THR A 68 -6.17 -9.15 4.32
CA THR A 68 -4.89 -8.67 3.77
C THR A 68 -4.80 -7.15 3.62
N LEU A 69 -5.90 -6.42 3.82
CA LEU A 69 -5.91 -4.95 3.75
C LEU A 69 -5.04 -4.38 4.88
N GLY A 70 -4.07 -3.55 4.51
CA GLY A 70 -3.05 -3.07 5.41
C GLY A 70 -3.31 -1.69 6.01
N GLY A 71 -2.26 -1.04 6.51
CA GLY A 71 -2.27 0.39 6.81
C GLY A 71 -2.57 1.21 5.54
N VAL A 72 -1.86 0.92 4.45
CA VAL A 72 -2.10 1.50 3.12
C VAL A 72 -2.41 0.41 2.10
N ASN A 73 -3.50 0.56 1.35
CA ASN A 73 -3.94 -0.39 0.32
C ASN A 73 -4.03 0.29 -1.05
N MET A 74 -3.58 -0.38 -2.11
CA MET A 74 -3.52 0.16 -3.46
C MET A 74 -4.14 -0.78 -4.50
N LYS A 75 -5.09 -0.27 -5.31
CA LYS A 75 -5.70 -0.98 -6.45
C LYS A 75 -5.11 -0.43 -7.75
N VAL A 76 -4.44 -1.28 -8.54
CA VAL A 76 -3.43 -0.79 -9.51
C VAL A 76 -3.82 -0.68 -11.00
N LEU A 77 -5.11 -0.65 -11.39
CA LEU A 77 -5.45 -0.47 -12.81
C LEU A 77 -6.49 0.61 -13.11
N PRO A 78 -6.09 1.76 -13.69
CA PRO A 78 -4.70 2.25 -13.89
C PRO A 78 -3.89 2.39 -12.58
N ALA A 79 -2.56 2.31 -12.67
CA ALA A 79 -1.69 2.39 -11.49
C ALA A 79 -1.83 3.75 -10.79
N PRO A 80 -2.19 3.78 -9.49
CA PRO A 80 -2.18 5.01 -8.71
C PRO A 80 -0.74 5.44 -8.41
N LYS A 81 -0.52 6.75 -8.29
CA LYS A 81 0.78 7.30 -7.86
C LYS A 81 0.76 7.51 -6.36
N LEU A 82 1.75 6.99 -5.66
CA LEU A 82 1.87 7.18 -4.21
C LEU A 82 3.29 7.59 -3.84
N LYS A 83 3.38 8.73 -3.15
CA LYS A 83 4.59 9.18 -2.47
C LYS A 83 4.39 9.08 -0.97
N MET A 84 5.32 8.43 -0.29
CA MET A 84 5.32 8.25 1.17
C MET A 84 6.66 8.71 1.70
N THR A 85 6.67 9.72 2.58
CA THR A 85 7.91 10.22 3.19
C THR A 85 7.77 10.38 4.70
N ASN A 86 8.70 9.84 5.48
CA ASN A 86 8.72 10.00 6.95
C ASN A 86 7.45 9.52 7.67
N ASN A 87 6.67 8.59 7.10
CA ASN A 87 5.49 8.04 7.79
C ASN A 87 5.89 6.90 8.74
N HIS A 88 5.08 6.68 9.78
CA HIS A 88 5.18 5.54 10.67
C HIS A 88 3.93 4.67 10.54
N ILE A 89 4.09 3.44 10.06
CA ILE A 89 2.98 2.51 9.77
C ILE A 89 3.17 1.27 10.60
N TYR A 90 2.34 1.10 11.63
CA TYR A 90 2.59 0.08 12.63
C TYR A 90 1.32 -0.47 13.28
N ASN A 91 1.43 -1.63 13.92
CA ASN A 91 0.32 -2.27 14.64
C ASN A 91 -0.97 -2.41 13.82
N ASN A 92 -0.88 -2.51 12.49
CA ASN A 92 -2.04 -2.83 11.67
C ASN A 92 -2.28 -4.34 11.68
N ASN A 93 -3.54 -4.77 11.67
CA ASN A 93 -3.89 -6.19 11.68
C ASN A 93 -3.69 -6.86 10.30
N GLY A 94 -3.39 -6.09 9.26
CA GLY A 94 -2.97 -6.57 7.94
C GLY A 94 -1.47 -6.40 7.70
N TYR A 95 -1.11 -6.09 6.45
CA TYR A 95 0.25 -5.63 6.12
C TYR A 95 0.42 -4.14 6.44
N GLY A 96 1.64 -3.61 6.47
CA GLY A 96 1.84 -2.16 6.48
C GLY A 96 1.34 -1.53 5.18
N VAL A 97 1.79 -2.06 4.04
CA VAL A 97 1.38 -1.67 2.69
C VAL A 97 0.96 -2.90 1.88
N SER A 98 -0.21 -2.84 1.27
CA SER A 98 -0.76 -3.88 0.39
C SER A 98 -0.98 -3.34 -1.02
N ILE A 99 -0.44 -4.03 -2.02
CA ILE A 99 -0.57 -3.68 -3.43
C ILE A 99 -1.34 -4.80 -4.13
N LEU A 100 -2.54 -4.49 -4.64
CA LEU A 100 -3.39 -5.44 -5.35
C LEU A 100 -3.25 -5.26 -6.86
N GLN A 101 -2.63 -6.24 -7.53
CA GLN A 101 -2.36 -6.26 -8.96
C GLN A 101 -3.23 -7.29 -9.71
N PRO A 102 -3.91 -6.91 -10.80
CA PRO A 102 -4.63 -7.87 -11.64
C PRO A 102 -3.70 -8.80 -12.41
N THR A 103 -4.06 -10.09 -12.48
CA THR A 103 -3.24 -11.18 -13.03
C THR A 103 -2.99 -11.08 -14.54
N GLU A 104 -3.81 -10.32 -15.28
CA GLU A 104 -3.76 -10.27 -16.76
C GLU A 104 -2.78 -9.24 -17.37
N GLN A 105 -2.07 -8.43 -16.58
CA GLN A 105 -0.99 -7.57 -17.09
C GLN A 105 0.39 -7.98 -16.58
N PHE A 106 0.87 -9.13 -17.05
CA PHE A 106 2.29 -9.49 -17.12
C PHE A 106 3.05 -8.76 -18.26
N PHE A 107 2.53 -7.67 -18.82
CA PHE A 107 3.07 -7.08 -20.06
C PHE A 107 4.34 -6.20 -19.90
N ILE A 108 4.92 -6.05 -18.70
CA ILE A 108 6.21 -5.32 -18.53
C ILE A 108 7.27 -6.16 -17.77
N VAL A 109 6.92 -7.37 -17.33
CA VAL A 109 7.89 -8.26 -16.63
C VAL A 109 8.40 -9.39 -17.53
N ALA A 110 7.62 -9.78 -18.56
CA ALA A 110 7.96 -10.91 -19.44
C ALA A 110 9.26 -10.72 -20.26
N GLU A 111 9.62 -9.51 -20.66
CA GLU A 111 10.86 -9.28 -21.44
C GLU A 111 12.15 -9.52 -20.63
N ALA A 112 12.09 -9.54 -19.30
CA ALA A 112 13.24 -9.81 -18.45
C ALA A 112 13.41 -11.30 -18.08
N LEU A 113 12.43 -12.17 -18.39
CA LEU A 113 12.50 -13.59 -18.04
C LEU A 113 13.25 -14.46 -19.05
N ASN A 114 13.58 -13.93 -20.25
CA ASN A 114 14.11 -14.73 -21.35
C ASN A 114 15.63 -14.73 -21.52
N LYS A 115 16.42 -14.34 -20.52
CA LYS A 115 17.85 -14.66 -20.50
C LYS A 115 18.32 -15.09 -19.11
N GLY A 116 18.73 -16.36 -19.02
CA GLY A 116 19.65 -16.82 -17.98
C GLY A 116 19.07 -17.89 -17.08
N ALA A 117 19.27 -19.15 -17.47
CA ALA A 117 19.22 -20.28 -16.58
C ALA A 117 20.25 -20.15 -15.44
N ALA A 118 19.91 -20.75 -14.29
CA ALA A 118 20.76 -21.04 -13.12
C ALA A 118 21.27 -19.86 -12.28
N SER A 119 20.58 -19.56 -11.16
CA SER A 119 21.21 -19.19 -9.88
C SER A 119 20.16 -19.11 -8.77
N GLY A 120 20.48 -19.62 -7.58
CA GLY A 120 19.59 -19.71 -6.43
C GLY A 120 19.30 -18.37 -5.73
N ASP A 121 18.16 -18.33 -5.03
CA ASP A 121 17.79 -17.41 -3.94
C ASP A 121 18.17 -15.93 -4.07
N LYS A 122 17.63 -15.21 -5.05
CA LYS A 122 17.51 -13.72 -5.05
C LYS A 122 16.33 -13.16 -5.87
N LYS A 123 15.23 -13.92 -6.02
CA LYS A 123 14.13 -13.53 -6.94
C LYS A 123 13.20 -12.42 -6.42
N ASP A 124 13.04 -12.29 -5.10
CA ASP A 124 11.95 -11.48 -4.55
C ASP A 124 12.24 -9.97 -4.49
N GLU A 125 13.45 -9.56 -4.11
CA GLU A 125 13.80 -8.12 -4.04
C GLU A 125 13.83 -7.43 -5.41
N ASN A 126 14.26 -8.15 -6.45
CA ASN A 126 14.29 -7.65 -7.82
C ASN A 126 12.86 -7.50 -8.38
N MET A 127 11.93 -8.35 -7.94
CA MET A 127 10.52 -8.27 -8.33
C MET A 127 9.81 -7.11 -7.62
N LEU A 128 10.03 -6.94 -6.31
CA LEU A 128 9.47 -5.82 -5.53
C LEU A 128 9.91 -4.46 -6.06
N SER A 129 11.21 -4.26 -6.27
CA SER A 129 11.75 -3.00 -6.81
C SER A 129 11.21 -2.68 -8.20
N LYS A 130 11.08 -3.69 -9.08
CA LYS A 130 10.50 -3.52 -10.42
C LYS A 130 9.01 -3.18 -10.37
N VAL A 131 8.25 -3.76 -9.45
CA VAL A 131 6.83 -3.42 -9.24
C VAL A 131 6.69 -2.00 -8.70
N MET A 132 7.50 -1.60 -7.71
CA MET A 132 7.49 -0.25 -7.15
C MET A 132 7.79 0.81 -8.22
N GLN A 133 8.80 0.57 -9.07
CA GLN A 133 9.12 1.45 -10.20
C GLN A 133 7.97 1.55 -11.21
N ASN A 134 7.39 0.41 -11.60
CA ASN A 134 6.28 0.37 -12.55
C ASN A 134 5.02 1.08 -12.03
N LEU A 135 4.81 1.08 -10.71
CA LEU A 135 3.68 1.71 -10.04
C LEU A 135 3.95 3.16 -9.61
N ASN A 136 5.11 3.72 -9.95
CA ASN A 136 5.55 5.06 -9.50
C ASN A 136 5.41 5.23 -7.97
N LEU A 137 5.82 4.22 -7.21
CA LEU A 137 5.79 4.24 -5.75
C LEU A 137 7.11 4.78 -5.22
N GLU A 138 7.03 5.93 -4.56
CA GLU A 138 8.17 6.58 -3.91
C GLU A 138 8.06 6.42 -2.39
N MET A 139 8.92 5.62 -1.79
CA MET A 139 8.95 5.41 -0.34
C MET A 139 10.28 5.87 0.24
N ASN A 140 10.27 6.97 0.98
CA ASN A 140 11.48 7.58 1.54
C ASN A 140 11.40 7.67 3.06
N ASN A 141 12.36 7.07 3.77
CA ASN A 141 12.50 7.18 5.23
C ASN A 141 11.20 6.87 6.02
N ASN A 142 10.40 5.93 5.53
CA ASN A 142 9.21 5.46 6.25
C ASN A 142 9.61 4.36 7.22
N LYS A 143 9.03 4.36 8.42
CA LYS A 143 9.15 3.29 9.39
C LYS A 143 7.91 2.40 9.28
N ILE A 144 8.09 1.16 8.82
CA ILE A 144 7.01 0.18 8.70
C ILE A 144 7.41 -1.00 9.57
N GLU A 145 6.66 -1.25 10.65
CA GLU A 145 7.03 -2.26 11.64
C GLU A 145 5.81 -2.79 12.40
N ALA A 146 5.94 -3.93 13.08
CA ALA A 146 4.91 -4.46 13.98
C ALA A 146 3.51 -4.63 13.33
N ASN A 147 3.44 -4.79 12.00
CA ASN A 147 2.20 -5.11 11.29
C ASN A 147 1.99 -6.62 11.31
N LEU A 148 0.77 -7.08 11.65
CA LEU A 148 0.48 -8.48 11.99
C LEU A 148 0.86 -9.47 10.88
N LYS A 149 0.72 -9.08 9.60
CA LYS A 149 1.02 -9.94 8.45
C LYS A 149 2.38 -9.67 7.79
N GLY A 150 3.07 -8.60 8.18
CA GLY A 150 4.33 -8.14 7.60
C GLY A 150 4.26 -6.71 7.03
N ASP A 151 5.39 -6.19 6.55
CA ASP A 151 5.49 -4.77 6.21
C ASP A 151 4.90 -4.43 4.84
N ILE A 152 5.25 -5.19 3.79
CA ILE A 152 4.78 -4.94 2.43
C ILE A 152 4.36 -6.27 1.78
N ARG A 153 3.22 -6.27 1.09
CA ARG A 153 2.81 -7.39 0.23
C ARG A 153 2.27 -6.94 -1.11
N ILE A 154 2.67 -7.66 -2.15
CA ILE A 154 2.04 -7.62 -3.47
C ILE A 154 1.11 -8.84 -3.59
N VAL A 155 -0.15 -8.61 -3.95
CA VAL A 155 -1.17 -9.64 -4.18
C VAL A 155 -1.54 -9.60 -5.66
N THR A 156 -1.42 -10.73 -6.34
CA THR A 156 -1.97 -10.92 -7.70
C THR A 156 -3.38 -11.50 -7.59
N SER A 157 -4.37 -10.83 -8.17
CA SER A 157 -5.79 -11.26 -8.22
C SER A 157 -6.25 -11.62 -9.61
#